data_AF-A0A2S6S0I6-F1
#
_entry.id   AF-A0A2S6S0I6-F1
#
_cell.length_a   1.000
_cell.length_b   1.000
_cell.length_c   1.000
_cell.angle_alpha   90.00
_cell.angle_beta   90.00
_cell.angle_gamma   90.00
#
_symmetry.space_group_name_H-M   'P 1'
#
loop_
_entity.id
_entity.type
_entity.pdbx_description
1 polymer ?
#
loop_
_entity_poly.entity_id
_entity_poly.type
_entity_poly.pdbx_seq_one_letter_code
_entity_poly.pdbx_strand_id
1 'polypeptide(L)'
;MPGINTSMGTSASMKSLLKTEREMLSAMERISSGKRINHAGDDAAGAAISDRMSATIRALDMSVRNAADVLSMAQVAEGALDEHSQALQRIRELSIQAATDILNAEQRVYLQTEVNQLLNEMDRVSRDTTFNEIAVLDGTFADRRFQIGSHEREKAVISIANMRNDMLGAYQASTEHTAGETNLAANVRAGDTAPASLVSANDDFDITGLLGTATIDVNAGNTAADIVELVNDKFDNTGVSATATTTVKLQVNSTAGAMQGTGKVV
;
A
#
# COMPACT_ATOMS: atom_id res chain seq x y z
N MET A 1 83.23 33.15 44.85
CA MET A 1 83.54 31.73 44.59
C MET A 1 82.32 31.09 43.93
N PRO A 2 82.45 30.38 42.80
CA PRO A 2 81.35 29.56 42.28
C PRO A 2 81.11 28.41 43.27
N GLY A 3 79.88 28.25 43.75
CA GLY A 3 79.53 27.21 44.72
C GLY A 3 79.65 25.81 44.10
N ILE A 4 80.42 24.93 44.75
CA ILE A 4 80.78 23.59 44.26
C ILE A 4 79.67 22.56 44.57
N ASN A 5 78.70 22.90 45.43
CA ASN A 5 77.60 22.01 45.84
C ASN A 5 76.41 21.96 44.88
N THR A 6 76.29 22.86 43.91
CA THR A 6 75.19 22.85 42.93
C THR A 6 75.72 23.25 41.57
N SER A 7 76.01 22.24 40.74
CA SER A 7 76.50 22.50 39.39
C SER A 7 75.33 22.89 38.48
N MET A 8 75.19 24.19 38.23
CA MET A 8 74.19 24.71 37.30
C MET A 8 74.37 24.16 35.87
N GLY A 9 75.61 23.88 35.46
CA GLY A 9 75.91 23.31 34.15
C GLY A 9 75.38 21.89 34.00
N THR A 10 75.56 21.02 35.00
CA THR A 10 75.01 19.66 34.95
C THR A 10 73.50 19.65 35.12
N SER A 11 72.93 20.54 35.94
CA SER A 11 71.47 20.70 36.08
C SER A 11 70.81 21.15 34.78
N ALA A 12 71.43 22.09 34.04
CA ALA A 12 70.95 22.53 32.74
C ALA A 12 71.00 21.39 31.70
N SER A 13 72.12 20.66 31.62
CA SER A 13 72.26 19.50 30.73
C SER A 13 71.28 18.37 31.06
N MET A 14 71.01 18.11 32.35
CA MET A 14 70.03 17.13 32.78
C MET A 14 68.60 17.56 32.40
N LYS A 15 68.25 18.84 32.53
CA LYS A 15 66.96 19.36 32.07
C LYS A 15 66.77 19.24 30.56
N SER A 16 67.82 19.48 29.76
CA SER A 16 67.74 19.26 28.31
C SER A 16 67.60 17.78 27.96
N LEU A 17 68.30 16.89 28.66
CA LEU A 17 68.21 15.44 28.44
C LEU A 17 66.79 14.92 28.76
N LEU A 18 66.21 15.35 29.88
CA LEU A 18 64.82 15.04 30.25
C LEU A 18 63.80 15.65 29.28
N LYS A 19 64.13 16.74 28.59
CA LYS A 19 63.29 17.29 27.52
C LYS A 19 63.34 16.41 26.27
N THR A 20 64.55 16.03 25.83
CA THR A 20 64.74 15.16 24.66
C THR A 20 64.16 13.76 24.88
N GLU A 21 64.26 13.23 26.10
CA GLU A 21 63.66 11.94 26.45
C GLU A 21 62.13 11.98 26.34
N ARG A 22 61.49 13.05 26.82
CA ARG A 22 60.04 13.25 26.68
C ARG A 22 59.61 13.42 25.22
N GLU A 23 60.36 14.16 24.42
CA GLU A 23 60.10 14.32 22.98
C GLU A 23 60.25 12.99 22.23
N MET A 24 61.29 12.20 22.56
CA MET A 24 61.51 10.86 22.00
C MET A 24 60.36 9.91 22.36
N LEU A 25 59.92 9.89 23.62
CA LEU A 25 58.79 9.05 24.07
C LEU A 25 57.50 9.41 23.33
N SER A 26 57.22 10.70 23.14
CA SER A 26 56.05 11.16 22.36
C SER A 26 56.16 10.77 20.88
N ALA A 27 57.33 10.89 20.27
CA ALA A 27 57.55 10.45 18.90
C ALA A 27 57.38 8.93 18.72
N MET A 28 57.88 8.13 19.68
CA MET A 28 57.68 6.68 19.72
C MET A 28 56.20 6.33 19.86
N GLU A 29 55.46 7.03 20.71
CA GLU A 29 54.01 6.84 20.87
C GLU A 29 53.24 7.14 19.58
N ARG A 30 53.55 8.24 18.90
CA ARG A 30 52.96 8.60 17.60
C ARG A 30 53.29 7.59 16.50
N ILE A 31 54.51 7.07 16.47
CA ILE A 31 54.90 6.02 15.52
C ILE A 31 54.15 4.71 15.81
N SER A 32 54.06 4.31 17.09
CA SER A 32 53.38 3.06 17.48
C SER A 32 51.88 3.11 17.24
N SER A 33 51.25 4.27 17.45
CA SER A 33 49.80 4.46 17.26
C SER A 33 49.42 4.80 15.83
N GLY A 34 50.38 5.29 15.03
CA GLY A 34 50.13 5.88 13.71
C GLY A 34 49.32 7.18 13.74
N LYS A 35 49.03 7.73 14.93
CA LYS A 35 48.21 8.95 15.11
C LYS A 35 49.11 10.10 15.52
N ARG A 36 48.88 11.26 14.91
CA ARG A 36 49.58 12.50 15.28
C ARG A 36 49.12 13.04 16.64
N ILE A 37 47.84 12.84 16.98
CA ILE A 37 47.22 13.31 18.23
C ILE A 37 46.84 12.07 19.04
N ASN A 38 47.56 11.82 20.14
CA ASN A 38 47.28 10.70 21.06
C ASN A 38 46.65 11.14 22.38
N HIS A 39 46.95 12.37 22.81
CA HIS A 39 46.50 12.93 24.07
C HIS A 39 45.74 14.24 23.84
N ALA A 40 44.69 14.49 24.63
CA ALA A 40 43.89 15.72 24.56
C ALA A 40 44.70 17.01 24.84
N GLY A 41 45.85 16.89 25.50
CA GLY A 41 46.76 18.00 25.78
C GLY A 41 47.71 18.38 24.64
N ASP A 42 47.81 17.57 23.58
CA ASP A 42 48.72 17.78 22.45
C ASP A 42 48.12 18.75 21.41
N ASP A 43 46.83 18.59 21.11
CA ASP A 43 46.03 19.50 20.29
C ASP A 43 44.54 19.34 20.62
N ALA A 44 44.01 20.20 21.51
CA ALA A 44 42.63 20.11 21.97
C ALA A 44 41.61 20.36 20.84
N ALA A 45 41.92 21.25 19.89
CA ALA A 45 41.03 21.56 18.77
C ALA A 45 41.05 20.43 17.72
N GLY A 46 42.24 19.92 17.40
CA GLY A 46 42.41 18.78 16.50
C GLY A 46 41.77 17.51 17.05
N ALA A 47 41.95 17.23 18.35
CA ALA A 47 41.30 16.11 19.03
C ALA A 47 39.76 16.20 18.95
N ALA A 48 39.19 17.37 19.25
CA ALA A 48 37.74 17.58 19.19
C ALA A 48 37.16 17.39 17.78
N ILE A 49 37.89 17.81 16.73
CA ILE A 49 37.49 17.61 15.34
C ILE A 49 37.58 16.12 14.98
N SER A 50 38.68 15.44 15.33
CA SER A 50 38.84 14.01 15.07
C SER A 50 37.80 13.16 15.79
N ASP A 51 37.41 13.54 17.00
CA ASP A 51 36.36 12.84 17.75
C ASP A 51 34.99 13.02 17.10
N ARG A 52 34.66 14.25 16.65
CA ARG A 52 33.42 14.52 15.89
C ARG A 52 33.39 13.72 14.58
N MET A 53 34.50 13.70 13.84
CA MET A 53 34.60 12.91 12.60
C MET A 53 34.45 11.41 12.90
N SER A 54 35.10 10.90 13.95
CA SER A 54 35.00 9.50 14.36
C SER A 54 33.58 9.12 14.83
N ALA A 55 32.85 10.04 15.48
CA ALA A 55 31.44 9.86 15.80
C ALA A 55 30.57 9.82 14.53
N THR A 56 30.84 10.73 13.58
CA THR A 56 30.12 10.80 12.29
C THR A 56 30.34 9.53 11.46
N ILE A 57 31.58 9.02 11.38
CA ILE A 57 31.89 7.76 10.68
C ILE A 57 31.11 6.60 11.29
N ARG A 58 31.13 6.45 12.63
CA ARG A 58 30.36 5.41 13.31
C ARG A 58 28.85 5.54 13.09
N ALA A 59 28.33 6.76 13.05
CA ALA A 59 26.92 7.02 12.73
C ALA A 59 26.58 6.64 11.29
N LEU A 60 27.46 6.95 10.33
CA LEU A 60 27.31 6.55 8.94
C LEU A 60 27.39 5.03 8.76
N ASP A 61 28.29 4.34 9.47
CA ASP A 61 28.38 2.87 9.43
C ASP A 61 27.09 2.19 9.92
N MET A 62 26.42 2.75 10.93
CA MET A 62 25.08 2.28 11.35
C MET A 62 24.03 2.62 10.30
N SER A 63 24.11 3.81 9.70
CA SER A 63 23.17 4.25 8.67
C SER A 63 23.23 3.37 7.42
N VAL A 64 24.42 2.92 7.02
CA VAL A 64 24.61 1.97 5.91
C VAL A 64 23.97 0.63 6.24
N ARG A 65 24.12 0.13 7.48
CA ARG A 65 23.44 -1.09 7.92
C ARG A 65 21.92 -0.95 7.91
N ASN A 66 21.38 0.16 8.45
CA ASN A 66 19.95 0.43 8.40
C ASN A 66 19.44 0.50 6.95
N ALA A 67 20.20 1.11 6.03
CA ALA A 67 19.84 1.17 4.62
C ALA A 67 19.85 -0.22 3.96
N ALA A 68 20.77 -1.10 4.35
CA ALA A 68 20.80 -2.48 3.88
C ALA A 68 19.57 -3.26 4.39
N ASP A 69 19.17 -3.10 5.65
CA ASP A 69 17.96 -3.73 6.20
C ASP A 69 16.70 -3.24 5.47
N VAL A 70 16.63 -1.95 5.18
CA VAL A 70 15.55 -1.35 4.38
C VAL A 70 15.51 -1.92 2.97
N LEU A 71 16.66 -2.11 2.34
CA LEU A 71 16.74 -2.72 1.01
C LEU A 71 16.25 -4.18 1.05
N SER A 72 16.69 -4.97 2.02
CA SER A 72 16.24 -6.36 2.17
C SER A 72 14.73 -6.44 2.41
N MET A 73 14.18 -5.54 3.23
CA MET A 73 12.75 -5.44 3.44
C MET A 73 12.00 -5.06 2.15
N ALA A 74 12.51 -4.09 1.39
CA ALA A 74 11.92 -3.69 0.12
C ALA A 74 11.92 -4.85 -0.89
N GLN A 75 12.98 -5.67 -0.93
CA GLN A 75 13.05 -6.86 -1.79
C GLN A 75 12.04 -7.94 -1.40
N VAL A 76 11.82 -8.16 -0.10
CA VAL A 76 10.78 -9.10 0.37
C VAL A 76 9.39 -8.59 -0.03
N ALA A 77 9.12 -7.30 0.14
CA ALA A 77 7.87 -6.70 -0.31
C ALA A 77 7.70 -6.78 -1.83
N GLU A 78 8.75 -6.52 -2.61
CA GLU A 78 8.74 -6.61 -4.08
C GLU A 78 8.46 -8.03 -4.56
N GLY A 79 9.08 -9.05 -3.94
CA GLY A 79 8.81 -10.46 -4.27
C GLY A 79 7.34 -10.85 -4.05
N ALA A 80 6.76 -10.43 -2.92
CA ALA A 80 5.36 -10.67 -2.65
C ALA A 80 4.42 -9.91 -3.61
N LEU A 81 4.78 -8.68 -3.99
CA LEU A 81 4.04 -7.91 -5.00
C LEU A 81 4.10 -8.55 -6.40
N ASP A 82 5.19 -9.22 -6.75
CA ASP A 82 5.28 -9.97 -8.00
C ASP A 82 4.31 -11.17 -8.01
N GLU A 83 4.18 -11.90 -6.89
CA GLU A 83 3.16 -12.95 -6.74
C GLU A 83 1.74 -12.40 -6.94
N HIS A 84 1.43 -11.23 -6.34
CA HIS A 84 0.16 -10.54 -6.56
C HIS A 84 -0.05 -10.17 -8.04
N SER A 85 0.98 -9.65 -8.73
CA SER A 85 0.91 -9.30 -10.15
C SER A 85 0.61 -10.51 -11.02
N GLN A 86 1.28 -11.64 -10.79
CA GLN A 86 1.06 -12.90 -11.52
C GLN A 86 -0.35 -13.46 -11.26
N ALA A 87 -0.80 -13.43 -9.99
CA ALA A 87 -2.17 -13.87 -9.64
C ALA A 87 -3.24 -13.01 -10.34
N LEU A 88 -3.07 -11.69 -10.37
CA LEU A 88 -3.98 -10.78 -11.06
C LEU A 88 -4.01 -11.00 -12.58
N GLN A 89 -2.85 -11.25 -13.19
CA GLN A 89 -2.78 -11.60 -14.61
C GLN A 89 -3.56 -12.90 -14.88
N ARG A 90 -3.42 -13.91 -14.03
CA ARG A 90 -4.18 -15.16 -14.13
C ARG A 90 -5.69 -14.96 -13.94
N ILE A 91 -6.10 -14.16 -12.96
CA ILE A 91 -7.52 -13.80 -12.76
C ILE A 91 -8.07 -13.10 -14.00
N ARG A 92 -7.29 -12.23 -14.64
CA ARG A 92 -7.66 -11.55 -15.88
C ARG A 92 -7.86 -12.54 -17.03
N GLU A 93 -6.97 -13.50 -17.21
CA GLU A 93 -7.12 -14.57 -18.21
C GLU A 93 -8.40 -15.37 -18.00
N LEU A 94 -8.66 -15.80 -16.75
CA LEU A 94 -9.85 -16.55 -16.39
C LEU A 94 -11.13 -15.73 -16.62
N SER A 95 -11.08 -14.41 -16.35
CA SER A 95 -12.19 -13.50 -16.59
C SER A 95 -12.52 -13.36 -18.09
N ILE A 96 -11.49 -13.24 -18.93
CA ILE A 96 -11.66 -13.22 -20.40
C ILE A 96 -12.21 -14.56 -20.90
N GLN A 97 -11.75 -15.67 -20.34
CA GLN A 97 -12.25 -17.00 -20.67
C GLN A 97 -13.73 -17.16 -20.28
N ALA A 98 -14.12 -16.68 -19.09
CA ALA A 98 -15.49 -16.73 -18.60
C ALA A 98 -16.45 -15.83 -19.39
N ALA A 99 -15.94 -14.74 -19.98
CA ALA A 99 -16.71 -13.82 -20.82
C ALA A 99 -17.07 -14.40 -22.20
N THR A 100 -16.52 -15.56 -22.59
CA THR A 100 -16.84 -16.21 -23.86
C THR A 100 -18.18 -16.99 -23.75
N ASP A 101 -19.09 -16.76 -24.71
CA ASP A 101 -20.45 -17.34 -24.72
C ASP A 101 -20.52 -18.86 -24.99
N ILE A 102 -19.40 -19.48 -25.33
CA ILE A 102 -19.33 -20.93 -25.60
C ILE A 102 -19.35 -21.74 -24.29
N LEU A 103 -19.07 -21.09 -23.15
CA LEU A 103 -18.94 -21.73 -21.85
C LEU A 103 -20.30 -21.90 -21.16
N ASN A 104 -20.59 -23.10 -20.66
CA ASN A 104 -21.83 -23.35 -19.91
C ASN A 104 -21.75 -22.82 -18.46
N ALA A 105 -22.90 -22.75 -17.77
CA ALA A 105 -22.98 -22.20 -16.42
C ALA A 105 -22.10 -22.96 -15.41
N GLU A 106 -22.02 -24.29 -15.52
CA GLU A 106 -21.21 -25.13 -14.61
C GLU A 106 -19.71 -24.84 -14.77
N GLN A 107 -19.24 -24.69 -16.00
CA GLN A 107 -17.86 -24.33 -16.32
C GLN A 107 -17.50 -22.92 -15.82
N ARG A 108 -18.43 -21.95 -15.89
CA ARG A 108 -18.24 -20.62 -15.27
C ARG A 108 -18.06 -20.73 -13.75
N VAL A 109 -18.78 -21.63 -13.08
CA VAL A 109 -18.62 -21.89 -11.64
C VAL A 109 -17.24 -22.49 -11.31
N TYR A 110 -16.70 -23.39 -12.15
CA TYR A 110 -15.34 -23.90 -11.95
C TYR A 110 -14.27 -22.80 -12.11
N LEU A 111 -14.38 -21.95 -13.14
CA LEU A 111 -13.48 -20.80 -13.29
C LEU A 111 -13.58 -19.84 -12.10
N GLN A 112 -14.80 -19.58 -11.60
CA GLN A 112 -14.99 -18.75 -10.41
C GLN A 112 -14.35 -19.37 -9.17
N THR A 113 -14.35 -20.70 -9.05
CA THR A 113 -13.69 -21.40 -7.94
C THR A 113 -12.18 -21.22 -8.00
N GLU A 114 -11.58 -21.28 -9.20
CA GLU A 114 -10.16 -21.00 -9.41
C GLU A 114 -9.82 -19.55 -9.05
N VAL A 115 -10.65 -18.58 -9.50
CA VAL A 115 -10.49 -17.16 -9.11
C VAL A 115 -10.57 -17.00 -7.60
N ASN A 116 -11.54 -17.61 -6.92
CA ASN A 116 -11.66 -17.54 -5.47
C ASN A 116 -10.43 -18.13 -4.75
N GLN A 117 -9.82 -19.19 -5.28
CA GLN A 117 -8.57 -19.75 -4.74
C GLN A 117 -7.41 -18.76 -4.90
N LEU A 118 -7.27 -18.12 -6.06
CA LEU A 118 -6.24 -17.10 -6.29
C LEU A 118 -6.44 -15.89 -5.38
N LEU A 119 -7.68 -15.45 -5.15
CA LEU A 119 -7.98 -14.36 -4.22
C LEU A 119 -7.62 -14.72 -2.77
N ASN A 120 -7.92 -15.95 -2.34
CA ASN A 120 -7.51 -16.45 -1.03
C ASN A 120 -5.99 -16.53 -0.90
N GLU A 121 -5.31 -16.92 -1.97
CA GLU A 121 -3.84 -16.95 -2.02
C GLU A 121 -3.25 -15.56 -1.87
N MET A 122 -3.78 -14.59 -2.61
CA MET A 122 -3.38 -13.18 -2.49
C MET A 122 -3.59 -12.63 -1.07
N ASP A 123 -4.72 -12.92 -0.45
CA ASP A 123 -4.99 -12.52 0.94
C ASP A 123 -4.03 -13.21 1.93
N ARG A 124 -3.66 -14.47 1.69
CA ARG A 124 -2.63 -15.17 2.47
C ARG A 124 -1.26 -14.52 2.33
N VAL A 125 -0.80 -14.27 1.10
CA VAL A 125 0.49 -13.62 0.82
C VAL A 125 0.55 -12.24 1.48
N SER A 126 -0.52 -11.44 1.37
CA SER A 126 -0.61 -10.14 2.04
C SER A 126 -0.51 -10.22 3.58
N ARG A 127 -1.01 -11.29 4.21
CA ARG A 127 -0.96 -11.47 5.67
C ARG A 127 0.34 -12.08 6.17
N ASP A 128 0.87 -13.05 5.44
CA ASP A 128 2.03 -13.84 5.86
C ASP A 128 3.36 -13.17 5.50
N THR A 129 3.35 -12.22 4.55
CA THR A 129 4.56 -11.45 4.19
C THR A 129 4.93 -10.49 5.32
N THR A 130 5.90 -10.92 6.12
CA THR A 130 6.43 -10.17 7.26
C THR A 130 7.95 -10.01 7.12
N PHE A 131 8.46 -8.86 7.54
CA PHE A 131 9.88 -8.63 7.71
C PHE A 131 10.14 -8.27 9.17
N ASN A 132 10.95 -9.09 9.86
CA ASN A 132 11.25 -8.92 11.28
C ASN A 132 9.97 -8.75 12.14
N GLU A 133 9.01 -9.66 11.98
CA GLU A 133 7.70 -9.66 12.65
C GLU A 133 6.76 -8.50 12.31
N ILE A 134 7.13 -7.66 11.33
CA ILE A 134 6.29 -6.56 10.87
C ILE A 134 5.66 -6.94 9.53
N ALA A 135 4.33 -6.91 9.47
CA ALA A 135 3.59 -7.06 8.22
C ALA A 135 3.86 -5.86 7.29
N VAL A 136 4.24 -6.15 6.04
CA VAL A 136 4.65 -5.11 5.07
C VAL A 136 3.53 -4.74 4.08
N LEU A 137 2.54 -5.62 3.87
CA LEU A 137 1.49 -5.47 2.84
C LEU A 137 0.08 -5.19 3.39
N ASP A 138 -0.09 -5.09 4.72
CA ASP A 138 -1.40 -4.94 5.37
C ASP A 138 -1.92 -3.50 5.43
N GLY A 139 -1.14 -2.53 4.92
CA GLY A 139 -1.43 -1.10 4.97
C GLY A 139 -1.01 -0.39 6.25
N THR A 140 -0.59 -1.10 7.30
CA THR A 140 -0.02 -0.48 8.51
C THR A 140 1.40 0.04 8.28
N PHE A 141 2.02 -0.39 7.18
CA PHE A 141 3.35 0.01 6.74
C PHE A 141 3.40 1.36 5.99
N ALA A 142 2.44 2.24 6.25
CA ALA A 142 2.44 3.61 5.76
C ALA A 142 3.43 4.48 6.57
N ASP A 143 4.12 5.41 5.89
CA ASP A 143 5.00 6.42 6.49
C ASP A 143 6.11 5.89 7.42
N ARG A 144 6.68 4.72 7.10
CA ARG A 144 7.77 4.14 7.89
C ARG A 144 9.06 4.91 7.62
N ARG A 145 9.69 5.35 8.72
CA ARG A 145 10.84 6.25 8.70
C ARG A 145 12.11 5.52 9.12
N PHE A 146 13.09 5.48 8.23
CA PHE A 146 14.39 4.86 8.47
C PHE A 146 15.48 5.91 8.53
N GLN A 147 16.27 5.89 9.59
CA GLN A 147 17.40 6.80 9.76
C GLN A 147 18.57 6.31 8.90
N ILE A 148 18.91 7.09 7.86
CA ILE A 148 19.96 6.77 6.88
C ILE A 148 21.10 7.79 6.90
N GLY A 149 21.15 8.60 7.96
CA GLY A 149 22.07 9.72 8.06
C GLY A 149 22.67 9.92 9.45
N SER A 150 23.69 10.76 9.51
CA SER A 150 24.43 11.07 10.74
C SER A 150 23.76 12.14 11.60
N HIS A 151 22.85 12.93 11.03
CA HIS A 151 22.17 14.03 11.69
C HIS A 151 20.69 13.73 11.92
N GLU A 152 20.08 14.40 12.91
CA GLU A 152 18.65 14.30 13.14
C GLU A 152 17.87 14.71 11.88
N ARG A 153 16.80 13.96 11.58
CA ARG A 153 15.87 14.20 10.47
C ARG A 153 16.37 13.82 9.06
N GLU A 154 17.55 13.23 8.95
CA GLU A 154 18.02 12.57 7.72
C GLU A 154 17.43 11.16 7.63
N LYS A 155 16.23 11.06 7.03
CA LYS A 155 15.42 9.84 7.01
C LYS A 155 14.91 9.50 5.62
N ALA A 156 14.96 8.22 5.27
CA ALA A 156 14.20 7.66 4.17
C ALA A 156 12.78 7.36 4.65
N VAL A 157 11.79 7.73 3.85
CA VAL A 157 10.38 7.36 4.08
C VAL A 157 10.01 6.33 3.04
N ILE A 158 9.48 5.20 3.49
CA ILE A 158 8.90 4.19 2.62
C ILE A 158 7.47 3.97 3.08
N SER A 159 6.56 4.01 2.11
CA SER A 159 5.14 3.72 2.30
C SER A 159 4.78 2.61 1.34
N ILE A 160 4.19 1.54 1.87
CA ILE A 160 3.61 0.46 1.07
C ILE A 160 2.10 0.56 1.24
N ALA A 161 1.38 0.50 0.12
CA ALA A 161 -0.08 0.55 0.12
C ALA A 161 -0.67 -0.75 0.69
N ASN A 162 -1.94 -0.70 1.10
CA ASN A 162 -2.65 -1.90 1.53
C ASN A 162 -2.95 -2.78 0.31
N MET A 163 -2.46 -4.02 0.32
CA MET A 163 -2.64 -4.99 -0.78
C MET A 163 -3.71 -6.04 -0.50
N ARG A 164 -4.45 -5.92 0.60
CA ARG A 164 -5.53 -6.84 0.93
C ARG A 164 -6.67 -6.75 -0.10
N ASN A 165 -7.33 -7.88 -0.32
CA ASN A 165 -8.32 -8.04 -1.39
C ASN A 165 -9.55 -7.13 -1.26
N ASP A 166 -9.89 -6.71 -0.03
CA ASP A 166 -10.97 -5.77 0.26
C ASP A 166 -10.65 -4.32 -0.13
N MET A 167 -9.37 -3.98 -0.23
CA MET A 167 -8.91 -2.64 -0.63
C MET A 167 -8.41 -2.60 -2.08
N LEU A 168 -8.00 -3.75 -2.61
CA LEU A 168 -7.49 -3.91 -3.98
C LEU A 168 -8.66 -4.03 -4.98
N GLY A 169 -9.27 -2.90 -5.34
CA GLY A 169 -10.25 -2.83 -6.45
C GLY A 169 -11.73 -2.87 -6.06
N ALA A 170 -12.07 -2.76 -4.78
CA ALA A 170 -13.46 -2.70 -4.33
C ALA A 170 -14.03 -1.26 -4.38
N TYR A 171 -14.32 -0.76 -5.58
CA TYR A 171 -15.18 0.41 -5.77
C TYR A 171 -16.47 0.00 -6.49
N GLN A 172 -17.23 -0.92 -5.88
CA GLN A 172 -18.57 -1.26 -6.35
C GLN A 172 -19.58 -0.61 -5.42
N ALA A 173 -20.23 0.45 -5.90
CA ALA A 173 -21.39 1.02 -5.24
C ALA A 173 -22.64 0.33 -5.82
N SER A 174 -23.28 -0.53 -5.03
CA SER A 174 -24.58 -1.10 -5.38
C SER A 174 -25.67 -0.19 -4.83
N THR A 175 -26.59 0.24 -5.70
CA THR A 175 -27.84 0.90 -5.31
C THR A 175 -28.99 -0.06 -5.58
N GLU A 176 -29.56 -0.62 -4.52
CA GLU A 176 -30.76 -1.43 -4.63
C GLU A 176 -32.01 -0.54 -4.53
N HIS A 177 -32.76 -0.39 -5.62
CA HIS A 177 -34.11 0.15 -5.54
C HIS A 177 -35.11 -0.99 -5.24
N THR A 178 -35.17 -1.45 -3.99
CA THR A 178 -36.28 -2.29 -3.54
C THR A 178 -37.50 -1.40 -3.31
N ALA A 179 -38.13 -0.92 -4.39
CA ALA A 179 -39.52 -0.48 -4.29
C ALA A 179 -40.37 -1.72 -4.02
N GLY A 180 -41.17 -1.64 -2.94
CA GLY A 180 -41.91 -2.73 -2.34
C GLY A 180 -42.55 -3.69 -3.34
N GLU A 181 -42.45 -4.99 -3.03
CA GLU A 181 -42.97 -6.08 -3.85
C GLU A 181 -44.49 -6.00 -4.07
N THR A 182 -44.93 -5.25 -5.07
CA THR A 182 -46.28 -5.41 -5.62
C THR A 182 -46.22 -6.46 -6.73
N ASN A 183 -46.64 -7.67 -6.37
CA ASN A 183 -46.82 -8.82 -7.25
C ASN A 183 -47.49 -8.41 -8.58
N LEU A 184 -46.80 -8.57 -9.71
CA LEU A 184 -47.34 -8.25 -11.03
C LEU A 184 -48.65 -9.02 -11.32
N ALA A 185 -48.83 -10.21 -10.72
CA ALA A 185 -50.08 -10.97 -10.83
C ALA A 185 -51.30 -10.28 -10.19
N ALA A 186 -51.11 -9.36 -9.24
CA ALA A 186 -52.17 -8.50 -8.70
C ALA A 186 -52.51 -7.34 -9.65
N ASN A 187 -51.49 -6.77 -10.31
CA ASN A 187 -51.63 -5.63 -11.23
C ASN A 187 -52.15 -6.01 -12.63
N VAL A 188 -52.20 -7.30 -12.99
CA VAL A 188 -52.91 -7.75 -14.21
C VAL A 188 -54.41 -7.91 -13.96
N ARG A 189 -54.86 -8.05 -12.69
CA ARG A 189 -56.29 -8.13 -12.33
C ARG A 189 -56.95 -6.78 -12.07
N ALA A 190 -56.20 -5.76 -11.70
CA ALA A 190 -56.64 -4.38 -11.73
C ALA A 190 -56.09 -3.76 -13.02
N GLY A 191 -56.94 -3.30 -13.94
CA GLY A 191 -56.51 -2.68 -15.20
C GLY A 191 -55.82 -1.32 -15.01
N ASP A 192 -54.79 -1.29 -14.16
CA ASP A 192 -54.03 -0.13 -13.77
C ASP A 192 -52.76 -0.06 -14.62
N THR A 193 -52.43 1.13 -15.09
CA THR A 193 -51.29 1.42 -15.96
C THR A 193 -49.99 0.89 -15.35
N ALA A 194 -49.09 0.38 -16.21
CA ALA A 194 -47.77 -0.11 -15.82
C ALA A 194 -47.10 0.85 -14.80
N PRO A 195 -46.42 0.35 -13.75
CA PRO A 195 -45.73 1.21 -12.81
C PRO A 195 -44.73 2.07 -13.59
N ALA A 196 -44.99 3.37 -13.65
CA ALA A 196 -44.07 4.33 -14.23
C ALA A 196 -42.77 4.30 -13.40
N SER A 197 -41.63 4.44 -14.08
CA SER A 197 -40.33 4.62 -13.41
C SER A 197 -40.45 5.78 -12.42
N LEU A 198 -40.16 5.55 -11.13
CA LEU A 198 -40.29 6.56 -10.06
C LEU A 198 -39.21 7.65 -10.12
N VAL A 199 -38.33 7.60 -11.12
CA VAL A 199 -37.25 8.56 -11.35
C VAL A 199 -37.86 9.94 -11.62
N SER A 200 -37.54 10.90 -10.74
CA SER A 200 -37.99 12.29 -10.86
C SER A 200 -37.03 13.11 -11.72
N ALA A 201 -37.50 14.20 -12.31
CA ALA A 201 -36.61 15.17 -12.94
C ALA A 201 -35.69 15.79 -11.86
N ASN A 202 -34.37 15.84 -12.13
CA ASN A 202 -33.29 16.31 -11.25
C ASN A 202 -32.82 15.32 -10.16
N ASP A 203 -33.02 14.01 -10.32
CA ASP A 203 -32.30 13.00 -9.51
C ASP A 203 -30.87 12.78 -10.05
N ASP A 204 -30.19 13.88 -10.35
CA ASP A 204 -28.84 13.87 -10.92
C ASP A 204 -27.85 13.38 -9.86
N PHE A 205 -26.88 12.59 -10.27
CA PHE A 205 -25.85 12.09 -9.38
C PHE A 205 -24.45 12.28 -9.96
N ASP A 206 -23.53 12.62 -9.07
CA ASP A 206 -22.12 12.77 -9.40
C ASP A 206 -21.42 11.42 -9.31
N ILE A 207 -20.85 10.97 -10.43
CA ILE A 207 -19.91 9.86 -10.43
C ILE A 207 -18.51 10.40 -10.20
N THR A 208 -17.88 9.97 -9.11
CA THR A 208 -16.45 10.19 -8.87
C THR A 208 -15.68 8.92 -9.17
N GLY A 209 -14.88 8.92 -10.24
CA GLY A 209 -14.03 7.79 -10.60
C GLY A 209 -12.54 8.14 -10.64
N LEU A 210 -11.72 7.20 -11.08
CA LEU A 210 -10.25 7.35 -11.10
C LEU A 210 -9.77 8.43 -12.08
N LEU A 211 -10.53 8.66 -13.16
CA LEU A 211 -10.17 9.59 -14.24
C LEU A 211 -10.76 10.99 -14.06
N GLY A 212 -11.75 11.16 -13.18
CA GLY A 212 -12.43 12.43 -12.96
C GLY A 212 -13.84 12.28 -12.39
N THR A 213 -14.52 13.41 -12.26
CA THR A 213 -15.91 13.50 -11.80
C THR A 213 -16.83 13.89 -12.95
N ALA A 214 -17.95 13.20 -13.13
CA ALA A 214 -18.98 13.58 -14.11
C ALA A 214 -20.37 13.57 -13.46
N THR A 215 -21.15 14.62 -13.74
CA THR A 215 -22.58 14.68 -13.42
C THR A 215 -23.36 13.85 -14.44
N ILE A 216 -24.28 13.01 -13.97
CA ILE A 216 -25.24 12.33 -14.82
C ILE A 216 -26.58 12.99 -14.64
N ASP A 217 -27.05 13.62 -15.72
CA ASP A 217 -28.35 14.27 -15.76
C ASP A 217 -29.42 13.18 -15.98
N VAL A 218 -30.23 12.92 -14.96
CA VAL A 218 -31.29 11.92 -15.00
C VAL A 218 -32.63 12.62 -15.18
N ASN A 219 -33.31 12.31 -16.29
CA ASN A 219 -34.61 12.88 -16.62
C ASN A 219 -35.77 12.01 -16.11
N ALA A 220 -36.91 12.66 -15.85
CA ALA A 220 -38.12 11.97 -15.40
C ALA A 220 -38.52 10.85 -16.39
N GLY A 221 -38.71 9.65 -15.87
CA GLY A 221 -39.13 8.49 -16.65
C GLY A 221 -38.01 7.67 -17.31
N ASN A 222 -36.73 8.02 -17.10
CA ASN A 222 -35.64 7.13 -17.52
C ASN A 222 -35.77 5.77 -16.83
N THR A 223 -35.59 4.70 -17.62
CA THR A 223 -35.48 3.34 -17.09
C THR A 223 -34.07 3.09 -16.57
N ALA A 224 -33.89 2.04 -15.76
CA ALA A 224 -32.57 1.66 -15.28
C ALA A 224 -31.58 1.35 -16.45
N ALA A 225 -32.08 0.98 -17.63
CA ALA A 225 -31.27 0.80 -18.82
C ALA A 225 -30.77 2.14 -19.40
N ASP A 226 -31.64 3.15 -19.49
CA ASP A 226 -31.29 4.47 -20.03
C ASP A 226 -30.28 5.19 -19.11
N ILE A 227 -30.41 5.03 -17.79
CA ILE A 227 -29.45 5.59 -16.82
C ILE A 227 -28.08 4.92 -16.97
N VAL A 228 -28.05 3.60 -17.18
CA VAL A 228 -26.79 2.87 -17.40
C VAL A 228 -26.12 3.28 -18.71
N GLU A 229 -26.90 3.55 -19.76
CA GLU A 229 -26.36 4.06 -21.03
C GLU A 229 -25.70 5.44 -20.81
N LEU A 230 -26.36 6.36 -20.12
CA LEU A 230 -25.78 7.67 -19.76
C LEU A 230 -24.51 7.54 -18.90
N VAL A 231 -24.44 6.55 -18.00
CA VAL A 231 -23.23 6.26 -17.22
C VAL A 231 -22.10 5.74 -18.11
N ASN A 232 -22.39 4.74 -18.94
CA ASN A 232 -21.39 4.12 -19.80
C ASN A 232 -20.90 5.08 -20.91
N ASP A 233 -21.72 6.02 -21.37
CA ASP A 233 -21.31 7.09 -22.29
C ASP A 233 -20.29 8.06 -21.68
N LYS A 234 -20.24 8.14 -20.34
CA LYS A 234 -19.24 8.93 -19.61
C LYS A 234 -18.05 8.10 -19.13
N PHE A 235 -17.93 6.84 -19.56
CA PHE A 235 -16.86 5.93 -19.17
C PHE A 235 -15.46 6.51 -19.43
N ASP A 236 -15.24 7.17 -20.56
CA ASP A 236 -13.93 7.75 -20.88
C ASP A 236 -13.50 8.89 -19.94
N ASN A 237 -14.46 9.52 -19.25
CA ASN A 237 -14.19 10.64 -18.32
C ASN A 237 -14.12 10.18 -16.86
N THR A 238 -14.86 9.14 -16.47
CA THR A 238 -14.94 8.68 -15.07
C THR A 238 -14.21 7.36 -14.84
N GLY A 239 -14.11 6.50 -15.85
CA GLY A 239 -13.63 5.12 -15.73
C GLY A 239 -14.59 4.18 -15.00
N VAL A 240 -15.86 4.58 -14.84
CA VAL A 240 -16.90 3.82 -14.13
C VAL A 240 -17.86 3.21 -15.15
N SER A 241 -18.03 1.89 -15.12
CA SER A 241 -19.04 1.18 -15.90
C SER A 241 -20.20 0.80 -14.99
N ALA A 242 -21.43 0.95 -15.50
CA ALA A 242 -22.63 0.54 -14.80
C ALA A 242 -23.32 -0.62 -15.50
N THR A 243 -24.01 -1.43 -14.71
CA THR A 243 -24.90 -2.49 -15.21
C THR A 243 -26.17 -2.45 -14.38
N ALA A 244 -27.33 -2.47 -15.04
CA ALA A 244 -28.63 -2.53 -14.39
C ALA A 244 -29.21 -3.92 -14.61
N THR A 245 -29.73 -4.51 -13.54
CA THR A 245 -30.52 -5.74 -13.62
C THR A 245 -31.90 -5.46 -13.08
N THR A 246 -32.93 -5.69 -13.87
CA THR A 246 -34.33 -5.66 -13.41
C THR A 246 -34.79 -7.10 -13.24
N THR A 247 -35.08 -7.51 -12.00
CA THR A 247 -35.65 -8.82 -11.71
C THR A 247 -37.14 -8.69 -11.44
N VAL A 248 -37.94 -9.56 -12.05
CA VAL A 248 -39.39 -9.64 -11.78
C VAL A 248 -39.66 -10.93 -11.03
N LYS A 249 -40.22 -10.82 -9.82
CA LYS A 249 -40.66 -11.97 -9.04
C LYS A 249 -42.13 -12.27 -9.31
N LEU A 250 -42.41 -13.36 -10.02
CA LEU A 250 -43.77 -13.87 -10.20
C LEU A 250 -44.07 -14.89 -9.11
N GLN A 251 -44.96 -14.55 -8.18
CA GLN A 251 -45.47 -15.48 -7.18
C GLN A 251 -46.94 -15.81 -7.46
N VAL A 252 -47.23 -17.08 -7.76
CA VAL A 252 -48.59 -17.58 -7.90
C VAL A 252 -49.12 -17.90 -6.50
N ASN A 253 -49.89 -16.98 -5.92
CA ASN A 253 -50.66 -17.27 -4.72
C ASN A 253 -51.90 -18.07 -5.13
N SER A 254 -51.89 -19.40 -4.93
CA SER A 254 -53.09 -20.21 -5.16
C SER A 254 -54.16 -19.79 -4.15
N THR A 255 -55.18 -19.08 -4.64
CA THR A 255 -56.35 -18.76 -3.81
C THR A 255 -57.24 -20.00 -3.78
N ALA A 256 -57.39 -20.60 -2.61
CA ALA A 256 -58.37 -21.66 -2.40
C ALA A 256 -59.79 -21.11 -2.67
N GLY A 257 -60.45 -21.64 -3.70
CA GLY A 257 -61.88 -21.43 -3.93
C GLY A 257 -62.24 -21.00 -5.37
N ALA A 258 -62.91 -21.92 -6.08
CA ALA A 258 -63.53 -21.81 -7.41
C ALA A 258 -62.62 -22.10 -8.62
N MET A 259 -62.85 -23.29 -9.19
CA MET A 259 -62.32 -23.79 -10.46
C MET A 259 -62.81 -22.95 -11.66
N GLN A 260 -62.06 -22.96 -12.77
CA GLN A 260 -62.51 -23.35 -14.13
C GLN A 260 -61.49 -22.84 -15.18
N GLY A 261 -60.94 -23.74 -16.00
CA GLY A 261 -60.22 -23.36 -17.22
C GLY A 261 -58.96 -24.18 -17.51
N THR A 262 -59.15 -25.28 -18.24
CA THR A 262 -58.10 -26.08 -18.87
C THR A 262 -57.31 -25.20 -19.85
N GLY A 263 -56.01 -25.00 -19.60
CA GLY A 263 -55.12 -24.25 -20.51
C GLY A 263 -53.69 -24.76 -20.38
N LYS A 264 -53.33 -25.70 -21.25
CA LYS A 264 -51.95 -26.18 -21.42
C LYS A 264 -51.15 -25.06 -22.09
N VAL A 265 -50.13 -24.54 -21.44
CA VAL A 265 -49.12 -23.69 -22.09
C VAL A 265 -47.86 -24.55 -22.22
N VAL A 266 -47.46 -24.75 -23.48
CA VAL A 266 -46.16 -25.31 -23.87
C VAL A 266 -45.08 -24.31 -23.54
#